data_AF-A0A4P7QUQ9-F1
#
_entry.id   AF-A0A4P7QUQ9-F1
#
_cell.length_a   1.000
_cell.length_b   1.000
_cell.length_c   1.000
_cell.angle_alpha   90.00
_cell.angle_beta   90.00
_cell.angle_gamma   90.00
#
_symmetry.space_group_name_H-M   'P 1'
#
loop_
_entity.id
_entity.type
_entity.pdbx_description
1 polymer ?
#
loop_
_entity_poly.entity_id
_entity_poly.type
_entity_poly.pdbx_seq_one_letter_code
_entity_poly.pdbx_strand_id
1 'polypeptide(L)'
;MAGMKIDIHGVASGQIRMNQFVMAEVPPGTYTVETAMARNGIKPSNSQTTLSVQGGDVVVILAMLKVQSLHSTTTQEQIVGTEARTAVATTKMIEWTNRSASVA
;
A
#
# COMPACT_ATOMS: atom_id res chain seq x y z
N MET A 1 9.22 -15.73 -0.17
CA MET A 1 7.88 -15.16 -0.47
C MET A 1 8.05 -13.85 -1.24
N ALA A 2 7.30 -13.63 -2.32
CA ALA A 2 7.24 -12.32 -2.98
C ALA A 2 6.40 -11.36 -2.10
N GLY A 3 6.85 -10.12 -1.92
CA GLY A 3 6.07 -9.07 -1.24
C GLY A 3 5.26 -8.24 -2.24
N MET A 4 4.25 -7.52 -1.75
CA MET A 4 3.46 -6.57 -2.54
C MET A 4 4.19 -5.23 -2.60
N LYS A 5 4.42 -4.69 -3.79
CA LYS A 5 4.88 -3.31 -3.95
C LYS A 5 3.72 -2.36 -3.67
N ILE A 6 3.97 -1.34 -2.87
CA ILE A 6 3.08 -0.19 -2.65
C ILE A 6 3.80 1.05 -3.18
N ASP A 7 3.10 1.87 -3.94
CA ASP A 7 3.61 3.11 -4.54
C ASP A 7 2.58 4.22 -4.33
N ILE A 8 2.98 5.29 -3.66
CA ILE A 8 2.24 6.56 -3.64
C ILE A 8 2.92 7.43 -4.69
N HIS A 9 2.27 7.62 -5.83
CA HIS A 9 2.88 8.20 -7.02
C HIS A 9 3.53 9.55 -6.70
N GLY A 10 4.84 9.65 -6.94
CA GLY A 10 5.63 10.87 -6.71
C GLY A 10 5.98 11.18 -5.24
N VAL A 11 5.60 10.31 -4.30
CA VAL A 11 5.79 10.52 -2.86
C VAL A 11 6.69 9.47 -2.24
N ALA A 12 6.28 8.19 -2.27
CA ALA A 12 6.97 7.12 -1.55
C ALA A 12 6.72 5.76 -2.22
N SER A 13 7.64 4.82 -2.06
CA SER A 13 7.51 3.47 -2.61
C SER A 13 8.23 2.44 -1.76
N GLY A 14 7.72 1.22 -1.72
CA GLY A 14 8.21 0.17 -0.82
C GLY A 14 7.50 -1.15 -1.03
N GLN A 15 7.83 -2.12 -0.20
CA GLN A 15 7.34 -3.48 -0.35
C GLN A 15 6.89 -4.06 0.99
N ILE A 16 5.63 -4.48 1.08
CA ILE A 16 5.05 -5.10 2.27
C ILE A 16 4.88 -6.63 2.09
N ARG A 17 4.91 -7.35 3.21
CA ARG A 17 4.47 -8.75 3.32
C ARG A 17 3.18 -8.81 4.14
N MET A 18 2.66 -10.03 4.31
CA MET A 18 1.51 -10.30 5.19
C MET A 18 1.71 -9.66 6.57
N ASN A 19 0.69 -8.99 7.09
CA ASN A 19 0.68 -8.30 8.38
C ASN A 19 1.77 -7.21 8.52
N GLN A 20 2.14 -6.58 7.41
CA GLN A 20 3.00 -5.39 7.39
C GLN A 20 2.29 -4.20 6.78
N PHE A 21 2.64 -2.99 7.23
CA PHE A 21 2.19 -1.74 6.64
C PHE A 21 3.35 -0.74 6.50
N VAL A 22 3.15 0.23 5.61
CA VAL A 22 4.02 1.38 5.37
C VAL A 22 3.25 2.66 5.67
N MET A 23 3.93 3.70 6.14
CA MET A 23 3.32 4.99 6.50
C MET A 23 4.09 6.13 5.85
N ALA A 24 3.38 7.02 5.15
CA ALA A 24 3.96 8.24 4.61
C ALA A 24 3.21 9.45 5.18
N GLU A 25 3.97 10.44 5.65
CA GLU A 25 3.42 11.77 5.94
C GLU A 25 3.38 12.56 4.64
N VAL A 26 2.23 13.14 4.31
CA VAL A 26 1.99 13.85 3.05
C VAL A 26 1.24 15.16 3.31
N PRO A 27 1.49 16.22 2.53
CA PRO A 27 0.65 17.42 2.57
C PRO A 27 -0.82 17.11 2.21
N PRO A 28 -1.77 17.98 2.57
CA PRO A 28 -3.14 17.85 2.08
C PRO A 28 -3.19 17.87 0.54
N GLY A 29 -3.98 16.99 -0.06
CA GLY A 29 -4.05 16.85 -1.52
C GLY A 29 -4.68 15.55 -1.98
N THR A 30 -4.64 15.32 -3.29
CA THR A 30 -5.12 14.08 -3.91
C THR A 30 -3.94 13.21 -4.33
N TYR A 31 -3.97 11.95 -3.93
CA TYR A 31 -2.91 10.98 -4.15
C TYR A 31 -3.43 9.78 -4.92
N THR A 32 -2.56 9.26 -5.78
CA THR A 32 -2.77 7.96 -6.43
C THR A 32 -1.91 6.93 -5.72
N VAL A 33 -2.54 5.86 -5.25
CA VAL A 33 -1.87 4.72 -4.62
C VAL A 33 -2.01 3.51 -5.53
N GLU A 34 -0.87 2.94 -5.90
CA GLU A 34 -0.79 1.71 -6.66
C GLU A 34 -0.24 0.58 -5.79
N THR A 35 -0.88 -0.58 -5.90
CA THR A 35 -0.41 -1.84 -5.33
C THR A 35 -0.12 -2.80 -6.47
N ALA A 36 1.00 -3.49 -6.43
CA ALA A 36 1.39 -4.43 -7.45
C ALA A 36 2.02 -5.68 -6.84
N MET A 37 1.66 -6.86 -7.34
CA MET A 37 2.31 -8.10 -6.98
C MET A 37 2.59 -8.93 -8.24
N ALA A 38 3.85 -9.35 -8.38
CA ALA A 38 4.27 -10.37 -9.32
C ALA A 38 4.54 -11.68 -8.56
N ARG A 39 3.98 -12.79 -9.04
CA ARG A 39 4.23 -14.12 -8.50
C ARG A 39 4.67 -15.04 -9.64
N ASN A 40 5.70 -15.84 -9.40
CA ASN A 40 6.22 -16.75 -10.43
C ASN A 40 5.11 -17.63 -11.00
N GLY A 41 4.96 -17.62 -12.33
CA GLY A 41 3.95 -18.41 -13.05
C GLY A 41 2.53 -17.85 -13.03
N ILE A 42 2.30 -16.66 -12.45
CA ILE A 42 0.98 -15.98 -12.44
C ILE A 42 1.14 -14.59 -13.04
N LYS A 43 0.15 -14.16 -13.85
CA LYS A 43 0.13 -12.81 -14.44
C LYS A 43 0.19 -11.76 -13.32
N PRO A 44 1.07 -10.74 -13.42
CA PRO A 44 1.11 -9.65 -12.45
C PRO A 44 -0.26 -9.01 -12.29
N SER A 45 -0.62 -8.68 -11.04
CA SER A 45 -1.84 -7.95 -10.74
C SER A 45 -1.50 -6.64 -10.07
N ASN A 46 -2.11 -5.58 -10.59
CA ASN A 46 -2.02 -4.24 -10.07
C ASN A 46 -3.43 -3.73 -9.74
N SER A 47 -3.53 -2.90 -8.73
CA SER A 47 -4.73 -2.16 -8.37
C SER A 47 -4.34 -0.73 -8.02
N GLN A 48 -5.16 0.22 -8.45
CA GLN A 48 -4.94 1.65 -8.25
C GLN A 48 -6.17 2.26 -7.59
N THR A 49 -5.94 3.15 -6.63
CA THR A 49 -6.98 3.94 -5.96
C THR A 49 -6.53 5.38 -5.87
N THR A 50 -7.46 6.30 -6.10
CA THR A 50 -7.26 7.72 -5.85
C THR A 50 -7.91 8.08 -4.53
N LEU A 51 -7.19 8.80 -3.67
CA LEU A 51 -7.66 9.22 -2.35
C LEU A 51 -7.35 10.71 -2.13
N SER A 52 -8.18 11.38 -1.34
CA SER A 52 -7.95 12.75 -0.91
C SER A 52 -7.61 12.76 0.59
N VAL A 53 -6.56 13.50 0.96
CA VAL A 53 -6.10 13.69 2.34
C VAL A 53 -6.26 15.16 2.71
N GLN A 54 -6.96 15.46 3.80
CA GLN A 54 -7.00 16.81 4.38
C GLN A 54 -5.98 16.97 5.52
N GLY A 55 -5.75 18.20 5.96
CA GLY A 55 -4.87 18.47 7.09
C GLY A 55 -5.39 17.81 8.37
N GLY A 56 -4.56 16.96 8.99
CA GLY A 56 -4.92 16.21 10.19
C GLY A 56 -5.62 14.87 9.94
N ASP A 57 -5.88 14.51 8.67
CA ASP A 57 -6.49 13.23 8.34
C ASP A 57 -5.49 12.08 8.42
N VAL A 58 -5.99 10.91 8.81
CA VAL A 58 -5.29 9.62 8.68
C VAL A 58 -6.13 8.71 7.79
N VAL A 59 -5.59 8.35 6.63
CA VAL A 59 -6.22 7.44 5.68
C VAL A 59 -5.53 6.08 5.77
N VAL A 60 -6.31 5.02 6.00
CA VAL A 60 -5.81 3.65 6.05
C VAL A 60 -6.38 2.87 4.87
N ILE A 61 -5.48 2.26 4.08
CA ILE A 61 -5.85 1.36 2.99
C ILE A 61 -5.38 -0.05 3.33
N LEU A 62 -6.31 -1.00 3.32
CA LEU A 62 -6.02 -2.43 3.32
C LEU A 62 -5.68 -2.87 1.91
N ALA A 63 -4.41 -3.18 1.68
CA ALA A 63 -3.92 -3.79 0.46
C ALA A 63 -3.97 -5.32 0.58
N MET A 64 -4.76 -5.97 -0.26
CA MET A 64 -5.04 -7.40 -0.17
C MET A 64 -4.70 -8.13 -1.47
N LEU A 65 -4.37 -9.41 -1.35
CA LEU A 65 -4.28 -10.32 -2.49
C LEU A 65 -5.45 -11.30 -2.43
N LYS A 66 -6.41 -11.16 -3.35
CA LYS A 66 -7.50 -12.11 -3.51
C LYS A 66 -7.06 -13.23 -4.44
N VAL A 67 -6.88 -14.43 -3.90
CA VAL A 67 -6.50 -15.62 -4.68
C VAL A 67 -7.77 -16.39 -5.05
N GLN A 68 -7.99 -16.62 -6.35
CA GLN A 68 -9.08 -17.41 -6.89
C GLN A 68 -8.53 -18.43 -7.89
N SER A 69 -8.55 -19.72 -7.51
CA SER A 69 -8.07 -20.88 -8.29
C SER A 69 -6.68 -20.69 -8.94
N LEU A 70 -6.62 -20.11 -10.13
CA LEU A 70 -5.42 -19.90 -10.96
C LEU A 70 -5.01 -18.42 -11.09
N HIS A 71 -5.81 -17.50 -10.54
CA HIS A 71 -5.62 -16.07 -10.64
C HIS A 71 -5.46 -15.45 -9.26
N SER A 72 -4.61 -14.45 -9.17
CA SER A 72 -4.49 -13.63 -7.97
C SER A 72 -4.67 -12.18 -8.36
N THR A 73 -5.56 -11.49 -7.66
CA THR A 73 -5.87 -10.08 -7.92
C THR A 73 -5.51 -9.25 -6.69
N THR A 74 -4.71 -8.21 -6.85
CA THR A 74 -4.50 -7.20 -5.81
C THR A 74 -5.75 -6.34 -5.70
N THR A 75 -6.20 -6.06 -4.49
CA THR A 75 -7.35 -5.17 -4.21
C THR A 75 -6.98 -4.19 -3.12
N GLN A 76 -7.58 -3.00 -3.18
CA GLN A 76 -7.44 -1.97 -2.16
C GLN A 76 -8.81 -1.68 -1.57
N GLU A 77 -8.86 -1.55 -0.25
CA GLU A 77 -10.06 -1.13 0.48
C GLU A 77 -9.68 -0.03 1.48
N GLN A 78 -10.41 1.09 1.43
CA GLN A 78 -10.25 2.14 2.42
C GLN A 78 -11.08 1.78 3.66
N ILE A 79 -10.43 1.80 4.83
CA ILE A 79 -11.08 1.55 6.12
C ILE A 79 -11.03 2.80 7.01
N VAL A 80 -12.02 2.93 7.90
CA VAL A 80 -12.18 4.11 8.76
C VAL A 80 -12.53 3.71 10.20
N GLY A 81 -12.48 4.68 11.12
CA GLY A 81 -12.97 4.50 12.49
C GLY A 81 -12.20 3.45 13.30
N THR A 82 -12.93 2.60 14.04
CA THR A 82 -12.33 1.60 14.94
C THR A 82 -11.56 0.53 14.18
N GLU A 83 -12.01 0.15 12.98
CA GLU A 83 -11.33 -0.85 12.16
C GLU A 83 -9.94 -0.38 11.73
N ALA A 84 -9.83 0.87 11.27
CA ALA A 84 -8.55 1.49 10.93
C ALA A 84 -7.58 1.48 12.12
N ARG A 85 -8.06 1.84 13.32
CA ARG A 85 -7.23 1.83 14.53
C ARG A 85 -6.75 0.42 14.90
N THR A 86 -7.63 -0.57 14.82
CA THR A 86 -7.29 -1.97 15.09
C THR A 86 -6.28 -2.51 14.08
N ALA A 87 -6.45 -2.19 12.79
CA ALA A 87 -5.53 -2.59 11.74
C ALA A 87 -4.12 -2.05 12.01
N VAL A 88 -3.97 -0.76 12.32
CA VAL A 88 -2.66 -0.17 12.66
C VAL A 88 -2.06 -0.81 13.91
N ALA A 89 -2.87 -1.01 14.97
CA ALA A 89 -2.39 -1.56 16.24
C ALA A 89 -1.93 -3.03 16.14
N THR A 90 -2.47 -3.79 15.19
CA THR A 90 -2.19 -5.23 15.03
C THR A 90 -1.19 -5.56 13.91
N THR A 91 -0.79 -4.56 13.12
CA THR A 91 0.08 -4.76 11.95
C THR A 91 1.49 -4.22 12.24
N LYS A 92 2.52 -4.88 11.70
CA LYS A 92 3.91 -4.44 11.87
C LYS A 92 4.24 -3.30 10.91
N MET A 93 4.70 -2.16 11.43
CA MET A 93 5.23 -1.07 10.60
C MET A 93 6.59 -1.47 10.00
N ILE A 94 6.79 -1.18 8.72
CA ILE A 94 8.09 -1.22 8.06
C ILE A 94 8.41 0.15 7.45
N GLU A 95 9.69 0.47 7.38
CA GLU A 95 10.17 1.73 6.80
C GLU A 95 10.05 1.71 5.27
N TRP A 96 9.76 2.87 4.68
CA TRP A 96 9.88 3.03 3.23
C TRP A 96 11.35 2.96 2.83
N THR A 97 11.67 2.10 1.88
CA THR A 97 12.96 2.16 1.20
C THR A 97 12.93 3.32 0.23
N ASN A 98 13.41 4.49 0.66
CA ASN A 98 13.46 5.71 -0.13
C ASN A 98 14.05 5.47 -1.53
N ARG A 99 13.43 6.06 -2.57
CA ARG A 99 13.97 6.09 -3.94
C ARG A 99 15.01 7.21 -4.15
N SER A 100 15.47 7.85 -3.08
CA SER A 100 16.34 9.02 -3.17
C SER A 100 17.72 8.73 -2.57
N ALA A 101 18.46 7.84 -3.23
CA ALA A 101 19.93 7.84 -3.17
C ALA A 101 20.47 7.90 -4.61
N SER A 102 20.08 8.97 -5.31
CA SER A 102 20.81 9.49 -6.46
C SER A 102 21.25 10.88 -6.06
N VAL A 103 22.28 10.95 -5.22
CA VAL A 103 23.10 12.16 -5.10
C VAL A 103 23.96 12.16 -6.35
N ALA A 104 23.62 13.02 -7.31
CA ALA A 104 24.52 13.45 -8.36
C ALA A 104 25.31 14.67 -7.86
#